data_AF-A0A7Y1VLI8-F1
#
_entry.id   AF-A0A7Y1VLI8-F1
#
_cell.length_a   1.000
_cell.length_b   1.000
_cell.length_c   1.000
_cell.angle_alpha   90.00
_cell.angle_beta   90.00
_cell.angle_gamma   90.00
#
_symmetry.space_group_name_H-M   'P 1'
#
loop_
_entity.id
_entity.type
_entity.pdbx_description
1 polymer ?
#
loop_
_entity_poly.entity_id
_entity_poly.type
_entity_poly.pdbx_seq_one_letter_code
_entity_poly.pdbx_strand_id
1 'polypeptide(L)'
;HTAADDDDEEIFNCCREWEADNHPWMDLAVIEIEKTLSWKESCLTAFSLGNLPKGLGILPSDSIYDYNSLNYMRRHSELARISRVWSYKLFGVPPEIPDDENRNQ
;
A
#
# COMPACT_ATOMS: atom_id res chain seq x y z
N HIS A 1 -23.88 0.95 0.81
CA HIS A 1 -24.26 -0.44 0.43
C HIS A 1 -23.85 -1.42 1.54
N THR A 2 -24.55 -2.55 1.67
CA THR A 2 -24.20 -3.67 2.56
C THR A 2 -23.97 -4.90 1.69
N ALA A 3 -22.86 -5.63 1.90
CA ALA A 3 -22.51 -6.79 1.10
C ALA A 3 -23.65 -7.80 0.99
N ALA A 4 -23.92 -8.26 -0.23
CA ALA A 4 -24.98 -9.19 -0.57
C ALA A 4 -24.46 -10.30 -1.50
N ASP A 5 -25.12 -11.47 -1.48
CA ASP A 5 -24.69 -12.65 -2.24
C ASP A 5 -24.86 -12.47 -3.77
N ASP A 6 -25.63 -11.47 -4.20
CA ASP A 6 -25.89 -11.12 -5.60
C ASP A 6 -25.08 -9.91 -6.09
N ASP A 7 -24.11 -9.44 -5.30
CA ASP A 7 -23.19 -8.40 -5.73
C ASP A 7 -22.34 -8.85 -6.92
N ASP A 8 -22.20 -7.96 -7.90
CA ASP A 8 -21.32 -8.16 -9.05
C ASP A 8 -19.85 -8.15 -8.62
N GLU A 9 -19.04 -9.09 -9.13
CA GLU A 9 -17.59 -9.17 -8.89
C GLU A 9 -16.86 -7.88 -9.30
N GLU A 10 -17.45 -7.08 -10.18
CA GLU A 10 -16.99 -5.73 -10.54
C GLU A 10 -16.79 -4.80 -9.32
N ILE A 11 -17.41 -5.07 -8.17
CA ILE A 11 -17.15 -4.32 -6.93
C ILE A 11 -15.67 -4.39 -6.50
N PHE A 12 -14.95 -5.44 -6.89
CA PHE A 12 -13.52 -5.62 -6.59
C PHE A 12 -12.60 -4.98 -7.64
N ASN A 13 -13.12 -4.50 -8.76
CA ASN A 13 -12.33 -3.93 -9.85
C ASN A 13 -11.73 -2.56 -9.47
N CYS A 14 -10.43 -2.52 -9.19
CA CYS A 14 -9.75 -1.30 -8.78
C CYS A 14 -9.63 -0.21 -9.87
N CYS A 15 -9.99 -0.52 -11.12
CA CYS A 15 -10.01 0.43 -12.22
C CYS A 15 -11.36 1.13 -12.37
N ARG A 16 -12.35 0.80 -11.52
CA ARG A 16 -13.68 1.36 -11.55
C ARG A 16 -13.98 2.07 -10.24
N GLU A 17 -14.46 3.30 -10.34
CA GLU A 17 -14.94 4.05 -9.18
C GLU A 17 -16.31 3.51 -8.75
N TRP A 18 -16.54 3.43 -7.45
CA TRP A 18 -17.86 3.12 -6.90
C TRP A 18 -18.79 4.35 -7.02
N GLU A 19 -20.06 4.10 -7.31
CA GLU A 19 -21.10 5.13 -7.40
C GLU A 19 -21.24 5.88 -6.07
N ALA A 20 -20.95 7.18 -6.05
CA ALA A 20 -20.86 7.99 -4.84
C ALA A 20 -22.18 8.11 -4.08
N ASP A 21 -23.32 8.14 -4.78
CA ASP A 21 -24.65 8.21 -4.16
C ASP A 21 -24.96 6.97 -3.30
N ASN A 22 -24.44 5.80 -3.68
CA ASN A 22 -24.64 4.53 -2.98
C ASN A 22 -23.48 4.17 -2.03
N HIS A 23 -22.33 4.84 -2.19
CA HIS A 23 -21.08 4.65 -1.45
C HIS A 23 -20.49 6.01 -1.02
N PRO A 24 -21.18 6.75 -0.14
CA PRO A 24 -20.72 8.07 0.27
C PRO A 24 -19.42 7.96 1.08
N TRP A 25 -18.55 8.96 0.91
CA TRP A 25 -17.35 9.11 1.73
C TRP A 25 -17.71 9.33 3.19
N MET A 26 -16.93 8.71 4.09
CA MET A 26 -17.06 8.87 5.54
C MET A 26 -15.77 9.43 6.13
N ASP A 27 -15.90 10.43 7.00
CA ASP A 27 -14.76 10.95 7.75
C ASP A 27 -14.25 9.87 8.72
N LEU A 28 -13.03 9.38 8.47
CA LEU A 28 -12.44 8.29 9.24
C LEU A 28 -11.43 8.79 10.29
N ALA A 29 -10.54 9.69 9.89
CA ALA A 29 -9.46 10.17 10.75
C ALA A 29 -8.91 11.52 10.27
N VAL A 30 -8.27 12.25 11.19
CA VAL A 30 -7.45 13.43 10.88
C VAL A 30 -5.98 13.01 10.91
N ILE A 31 -5.26 13.28 9.82
CA ILE A 31 -3.81 13.03 9.72
C ILE A 31 -3.10 14.36 9.78
N GLU A 32 -2.27 14.55 10.80
CA GLU A 32 -1.42 15.73 10.98
C GLU A 32 0.05 15.33 10.81
N ILE A 33 0.79 16.09 10.00
CA ILE A 33 2.22 15.87 9.75
C ILE A 33 2.99 17.05 10.34
N GLU A 34 3.60 16.85 11.51
CA GLU A 34 4.33 17.91 12.21
C GLU A 34 5.80 17.99 11.80
N LYS A 35 6.37 16.89 11.30
CA LYS A 35 7.80 16.78 11.02
C LYS A 35 8.05 15.87 9.82
N THR A 36 8.99 16.27 8.99
CA THR A 36 9.54 15.43 7.92
C THR A 36 10.49 14.37 8.48
N LEU A 37 10.40 13.15 7.95
CA LEU A 37 11.41 12.13 8.22
C LEU A 37 12.77 12.57 7.64
N SER A 38 13.85 12.26 8.35
CA SER A 38 15.20 12.38 7.78
C SER A 38 15.39 11.42 6.60
N TRP A 39 16.45 11.63 5.81
CA TRP A 39 16.79 10.73 4.71
C TRP A 39 16.91 9.27 5.17
N LYS A 40 17.68 9.04 6.24
CA LYS A 40 17.88 7.70 6.81
C LYS A 40 16.58 7.08 7.31
N GLU A 41 15.74 7.84 8.01
CA GLU A 41 14.43 7.36 8.46
C GLU A 41 13.55 7.00 7.26
N SER A 42 13.53 7.84 6.23
CA SER A 42 12.77 7.59 5.00
C SER A 42 13.23 6.33 4.28
N CYS A 43 14.55 6.13 4.17
CA CYS A 43 15.13 4.91 3.60
C CYS A 43 14.78 3.65 4.42
N LEU A 44 14.69 3.74 5.74
CA LEU A 44 14.39 2.59 6.59
C LEU A 44 12.89 2.34 6.77
N THR A 45 12.06 3.36 6.57
CA THR A 45 10.60 3.25 6.60
C THR A 45 10.12 2.35 5.46
N ALA A 46 9.11 1.54 5.78
CA ALA A 46 8.59 0.53 4.89
C ALA A 46 7.10 0.33 5.17
N PHE A 47 6.26 0.47 4.14
CA PHE A 47 4.83 0.21 4.22
C PHE A 47 4.53 -1.22 3.79
N SER A 48 3.57 -1.85 4.46
CA SER A 48 3.17 -3.23 4.22
C SER A 48 1.66 -3.35 4.32
N LEU A 49 1.04 -4.02 3.34
CA LEU A 49 -0.36 -4.47 3.47
C LEU A 49 -0.50 -5.62 4.49
N GLY A 50 0.61 -6.19 4.95
CA GLY A 50 0.64 -7.14 6.06
C GLY A 50 0.42 -6.49 7.43
N ASN A 51 0.63 -5.18 7.58
CA ASN A 51 0.48 -4.45 8.85
C ASN A 51 -1.00 -4.05 9.09
N LEU A 52 -1.88 -5.04 9.18
CA LEU A 52 -3.32 -4.84 9.42
C LEU A 52 -3.73 -5.24 10.84
N PRO A 53 -4.57 -4.46 11.54
CA PRO A 53 -5.17 -4.88 12.79
C PRO A 53 -6.19 -6.02 12.56
N LYS A 54 -6.56 -6.75 13.61
CA LYS A 54 -7.45 -7.93 13.53
C LYS A 54 -8.83 -7.68 12.89
N GLY A 55 -9.29 -6.43 12.84
CA GLY A 55 -10.57 -6.05 12.23
C GLY A 55 -10.50 -5.76 10.73
N LEU A 56 -9.32 -5.79 10.12
CA LEU A 56 -9.11 -5.55 8.70
C LEU A 56 -8.41 -6.74 8.04
N GLY A 57 -8.54 -6.84 6.72
CA GLY A 57 -7.99 -7.97 5.96
C GLY A 57 -7.74 -7.64 4.51
N ILE A 58 -7.13 -8.59 3.81
CA ILE A 58 -7.00 -8.60 2.35
C ILE A 58 -7.73 -9.84 1.87
N LEU A 59 -8.55 -9.66 0.84
CA LEU A 59 -9.28 -10.77 0.24
C LEU A 59 -8.28 -11.76 -0.41
N PRO A 60 -8.52 -13.08 -0.27
CA PRO A 60 -7.72 -14.07 -0.97
C PRO A 60 -7.95 -13.99 -2.48
N SER A 61 -7.07 -14.61 -3.25
CA SER A 61 -7.17 -14.69 -4.70
C SER A 61 -6.59 -16.02 -5.15
N ASP A 62 -7.34 -16.75 -5.97
CA ASP A 62 -6.92 -18.07 -6.47
C ASP A 62 -6.40 -18.01 -7.93
N SER A 63 -6.55 -16.87 -8.60
CA SER A 63 -6.18 -16.66 -10.00
C SER A 63 -5.53 -15.29 -10.21
N ILE A 64 -4.66 -15.17 -11.22
CA ILE A 64 -4.10 -13.87 -11.64
C ILE A 64 -5.11 -12.99 -12.39
N TYR A 65 -6.24 -13.56 -12.79
CA TYR A 65 -7.33 -12.85 -13.47
C TYR A 65 -8.39 -12.34 -12.50
N ASP A 66 -8.34 -12.76 -11.22
CA ASP A 66 -9.21 -12.26 -10.16
C ASP A 66 -8.81 -10.81 -9.82
N TYR A 67 -9.80 -9.94 -9.64
CA TYR A 67 -9.58 -8.56 -9.23
C TYR A 67 -8.81 -8.45 -7.89
N ASN A 68 -8.99 -9.43 -6.99
CA ASN A 68 -8.29 -9.47 -5.70
C ASN A 68 -6.78 -9.82 -5.83
N SER A 69 -6.37 -10.36 -6.98
CA SER A 69 -4.99 -10.81 -7.22
C SER A 69 -3.95 -9.71 -7.02
N LEU A 70 -4.30 -8.46 -7.32
CA LEU A 70 -3.39 -7.32 -7.18
C LEU A 70 -2.95 -7.12 -5.72
N ASN A 71 -3.90 -7.04 -4.80
CA ASN A 71 -3.61 -6.82 -3.39
C ASN A 71 -3.04 -8.09 -2.74
N TYR A 72 -3.47 -9.27 -3.20
CA TYR A 72 -2.86 -10.54 -2.81
C TYR A 72 -1.35 -10.55 -3.15
N MET A 73 -0.97 -10.20 -4.38
CA MET A 73 0.43 -10.19 -4.81
C MET A 73 1.26 -9.10 -4.11
N ARG A 74 0.68 -7.91 -3.87
CA ARG A 74 1.32 -6.85 -3.07
C ARG A 74 1.65 -7.32 -1.66
N ARG A 75 0.73 -8.06 -1.03
CA ARG A 75 0.96 -8.68 0.28
C ARG A 75 2.08 -9.72 0.25
N HIS A 76 2.32 -10.41 -0.85
CA HIS A 76 3.38 -11.44 -0.94
C HIS A 76 4.75 -10.86 -1.31
N SER A 77 4.83 -9.55 -1.59
CA SER A 77 6.09 -8.86 -1.94
C SER A 77 6.92 -8.45 -0.70
N GLU A 78 6.60 -8.96 0.50
CA GLU A 78 7.27 -8.62 1.76
C GLU A 78 8.77 -8.92 1.75
N LEU A 79 9.17 -10.02 1.08
CA LEU A 79 10.56 -10.45 1.04
C LEU A 79 11.46 -9.39 0.39
N ALA A 80 11.01 -8.75 -0.69
CA ALA A 80 11.75 -7.68 -1.35
C ALA A 80 11.91 -6.45 -0.43
N ARG A 81 10.89 -6.16 0.39
CA ARG A 81 10.95 -5.05 1.34
C ARG A 81 11.88 -5.35 2.51
N ILE A 82 11.78 -6.56 3.07
CA ILE A 82 12.64 -7.01 4.17
C ILE A 82 14.10 -7.05 3.71
N SER A 83 14.37 -7.58 2.51
CA SER A 83 15.73 -7.64 1.96
C SER A 83 16.33 -6.25 1.77
N ARG A 84 15.56 -5.28 1.27
CA ARG A 84 15.99 -3.87 1.15
C ARG A 84 16.38 -3.27 2.50
N VAL A 85 15.50 -3.36 3.51
CA VAL A 85 15.76 -2.80 4.84
C VAL A 85 16.94 -3.50 5.51
N TRP A 86 17.06 -4.82 5.35
CA TRP A 86 18.17 -5.59 5.89
C TRP A 86 19.50 -5.23 5.22
N SER A 87 19.51 -5.08 3.89
CA SER A 87 20.66 -4.58 3.14
C SER A 87 21.12 -3.22 3.65
N TYR A 88 20.20 -2.26 3.85
CA TYR A 88 20.54 -0.95 4.39
C TYR A 88 21.10 -1.00 5.81
N LYS A 89 20.63 -1.94 6.64
CA LYS A 89 21.18 -2.14 7.99
C LYS A 89 22.61 -2.71 7.97
N LEU A 90 22.97 -3.49 6.96
CA LEU A 90 24.30 -4.10 6.84
C LEU A 90 25.31 -3.21 6.10
N PHE A 91 24.89 -2.60 5.00
CA PHE A 91 25.78 -1.91 4.06
C PHE A 91 25.64 -0.38 4.10
N GLY A 92 24.68 0.13 4.88
CA GLY A 92 24.35 1.56 4.92
C GLY A 92 23.22 1.94 3.95
N VAL A 93 22.60 3.09 4.21
CA VAL A 93 21.60 3.69 3.32
C VAL A 93 22.30 4.37 2.13
N PRO A 94 21.64 4.49 0.95
CA PRO A 94 22.16 5.27 -0.15
C PRO A 94 22.41 6.73 0.26
N PRO A 95 23.31 7.46 -0.44
CA PRO A 95 23.49 8.89 -0.21
C PRO A 95 22.19 9.66 -0.50
N GLU A 96 22.07 10.86 0.08
CA GLU A 96 20.91 11.73 -0.16
C GLU A 96 20.85 12.13 -1.64
N ILE A 97 19.65 12.11 -2.22
CA ILE A 97 19.44 12.62 -3.58
C ILE A 97 19.64 14.15 -3.52
N PRO A 98 20.49 14.71 -4.39
CA PRO A 98 20.66 16.16 -4.47
C PRO A 98 19.33 16.87 -4.74
N ASP A 99 19.14 18.03 -4.12
CA ASP A 99 17.99 18.89 -4.40
C ASP A 99 18.22 19.65 -5.71
N ASP A 100 18.16 18.92 -6.83
CA ASP A 100 18.28 19.45 -8.19
C ASP A 100 17.24 18.83 -9.15
N GLU A 101 17.03 19.49 -10.29
CA GLU A 101 16.04 19.06 -11.30
C GLU A 101 16.50 17.86 -12.14
N ASN A 102 17.73 17.38 -11.97
CA ASN A 102 18.29 16.29 -12.76
C ASN A 102 17.97 14.93 -12.12
N ARG A 103 16.79 14.42 -12.45
CA ARG A 103 16.24 13.17 -11.89
C ARG A 103 16.85 11.86 -12.42
N ASN A 104 17.82 11.92 -13.33
CA ASN A 104 18.42 10.74 -13.99
C ASN A 104 19.91 10.54 -13.66
N GLN A 105 20.37 11.01 -12.49
CA GLN A 105 21.74 10.75 -12.02
C GLN A 105 21.93 9.28 -11.61
#